data_AF-A0ABD3W8A4-F1
#
_entry.id   AF-A0ABD3W8A4-F1
#
_cell.length_a   1.000
_cell.length_b   1.000
_cell.length_c   1.000
_cell.angle_alpha   90.00
_cell.angle_beta   90.00
_cell.angle_gamma   90.00
#
_symmetry.space_group_name_H-M   'P 1'
#
loop_
_entity.id
_entity.type
_entity.pdbx_description
1 polymer ?
#
loop_
_entity_poly.entity_id
_entity_poly.type
_entity_poly.pdbx_seq_one_letter_code
_entity_poly.pdbx_strand_id
1 'polypeptide(L)'
;MYSSYFNIQIKTENILYFLVVAALELGPMKKPGTCPKPPLRGVCVDLCSSDEGCPGSQRCCSNGCGHTCQTPSVTSPRICPGPSGVGICVEECSSDADCPAGQMCCSNGCSHTYQ
;
A
#
# COMPACT_ATOMS: atom_id res chain seq x y z
N MET A 1 5.45 -0.38 -30.28
CA MET A 1 6.56 0.40 -30.90
C MET A 1 7.57 0.98 -29.89
N TYR A 2 7.28 1.05 -28.59
CA TYR A 2 8.23 1.55 -27.55
C TYR A 2 9.29 0.53 -27.09
N SER A 3 9.12 -0.76 -27.38
CA SER A 3 9.97 -1.82 -26.84
C SER A 3 11.35 -1.93 -27.51
N SER A 4 11.51 -1.43 -28.74
CA SER A 4 12.73 -1.59 -29.53
C SER A 4 13.78 -0.49 -29.26
N TYR A 5 13.36 0.70 -28.82
CA TYR A 5 14.25 1.78 -28.39
C TYR A 5 14.90 1.50 -27.02
N PHE A 6 14.20 0.74 -26.17
CA PHE A 6 14.61 0.42 -24.80
C PHE A 6 15.94 -0.35 -24.72
N ASN A 7 16.31 -1.09 -25.76
CA ASN A 7 17.58 -1.85 -25.80
C ASN A 7 18.75 -1.10 -26.46
N ILE A 8 18.48 -0.05 -27.26
CA ILE A 8 19.52 0.68 -27.99
C ILE A 8 20.21 1.72 -27.09
N GLN A 9 19.52 2.27 -26.09
CA GLN A 9 20.02 3.36 -25.24
C GLN A 9 20.71 2.92 -23.93
N ILE A 10 20.61 1.65 -23.52
CA ILE A 10 21.34 1.10 -22.34
C ILE A 10 22.87 1.06 -22.59
N LYS A 11 23.34 1.33 -23.82
CA LYS A 11 24.76 1.39 -24.20
C LYS A 11 25.39 2.79 -24.16
N THR A 12 24.77 3.80 -23.56
CA THR A 12 25.38 5.13 -23.48
C THR A 12 26.14 5.34 -22.17
N GLU A 13 27.46 5.53 -22.27
CA GLU A 13 28.46 5.88 -21.24
C GLU A 13 28.17 7.17 -20.44
N ASN A 14 26.93 7.66 -20.46
CA ASN A 14 26.56 8.92 -19.83
C ASN A 14 25.83 8.66 -18.51
N ILE A 15 26.61 8.57 -17.43
CA ILE A 15 26.12 8.41 -16.05
C ILE A 15 25.03 9.44 -15.73
N LEU A 16 25.13 10.66 -16.27
CA LEU A 16 24.12 11.69 -16.06
C LEU A 16 22.76 11.31 -16.65
N TYR A 17 22.74 10.68 -17.83
CA TYR A 17 21.50 10.17 -18.44
C TYR A 17 20.90 9.05 -17.61
N PHE A 18 21.74 8.13 -17.10
CA PHE A 18 21.29 7.06 -16.21
C PHE A 18 20.69 7.61 -14.91
N LEU A 19 21.34 8.60 -14.27
CA LEU A 19 20.84 9.23 -13.04
C LEU A 19 19.52 9.99 -13.28
N VAL A 20 19.39 10.69 -14.41
CA VAL A 20 18.16 11.40 -14.77
C VAL A 20 17.01 10.42 -15.01
N VAL A 21 17.23 9.33 -15.77
CA VAL A 21 16.23 8.29 -15.98
C VAL A 21 15.87 7.61 -14.66
N ALA A 22 16.87 7.23 -13.85
CA ALA A 22 16.62 6.62 -12.54
C ALA A 22 15.78 7.51 -11.61
N ALA A 23 16.03 8.83 -11.56
CA ALA A 23 15.25 9.76 -10.74
C ALA A 23 13.79 9.92 -11.21
N LEU A 24 13.51 9.71 -12.50
CA LEU A 24 12.14 9.74 -13.03
C LEU A 24 11.35 8.46 -12.69
N GLU A 25 12.04 7.33 -12.53
CA GLU A 25 11.43 6.03 -12.18
C GLU A 25 11.28 5.85 -10.66
N LEU A 26 12.15 6.50 -9.86
CA LEU A 26 12.10 6.51 -8.40
C LEU A 26 11.15 7.63 -7.94
N GLY A 27 9.85 7.35 -7.97
CA GLY A 27 8.83 8.23 -7.41
C GLY A 27 9.08 8.61 -5.93
N PRO A 28 8.29 9.55 -5.36
CA PRO A 28 8.53 10.07 -4.02
C PRO A 28 8.57 8.94 -2.97
N MET A 29 9.56 8.99 -2.07
CA MET A 29 9.75 7.97 -1.04
C MET A 29 8.50 7.82 -0.18
N LYS A 30 7.88 6.64 -0.26
CA LYS A 30 6.66 6.34 0.47
C LYS A 30 7.00 5.69 1.80
N LYS A 31 6.65 6.36 2.90
CA LYS A 31 6.78 5.77 4.26
C LYS A 31 5.92 4.51 4.42
N PRO A 32 6.25 3.59 5.32
CA PRO A 32 5.46 2.38 5.56
C PRO A 32 4.09 2.72 6.20
N GLY A 33 3.09 1.87 5.95
CA GLY A 33 1.73 2.03 6.47
C GLY A 33 0.76 2.79 5.55
N THR A 34 -0.50 2.83 5.93
CA THR A 34 -1.58 3.49 5.18
C THR A 34 -2.16 4.67 5.94
N CYS A 35 -2.69 5.65 5.20
CA CYS A 35 -3.37 6.79 5.81
C CYS A 35 -4.61 6.30 6.58
N PRO A 36 -4.85 6.79 7.80
CA PRO A 36 -6.09 6.54 8.50
C PRO A 36 -7.27 7.11 7.71
N LYS A 37 -8.50 6.63 7.98
CA LYS A 37 -9.70 7.24 7.40
C LYS A 37 -9.73 8.74 7.77
N PRO A 38 -9.85 9.65 6.80
CA PRO A 38 -9.88 11.07 7.09
C PRO A 38 -11.16 11.43 7.86
N PRO A 39 -11.10 12.38 8.79
CA PRO A 39 -12.30 12.89 9.45
C PRO A 39 -13.25 13.53 8.42
N LEU A 40 -14.56 13.40 8.64
CA LEU A 40 -15.60 13.93 7.74
C LEU A 40 -15.55 15.45 7.55
N ARG A 41 -14.87 16.18 8.46
CA ARG A 41 -14.67 17.62 8.39
C ARG A 41 -13.23 17.96 8.77
N GLY A 42 -12.40 18.19 7.75
CA GLY A 42 -11.06 18.73 7.90
C GLY A 42 -11.03 20.25 7.68
N VAL A 43 -10.06 20.94 8.27
CA VAL A 43 -9.70 22.29 7.81
C VAL A 43 -8.98 22.14 6.48
N CYS A 44 -9.35 22.94 5.48
CA CYS A 44 -8.67 22.94 4.18
C CYS A 44 -7.32 23.64 4.29
N VAL A 45 -6.33 22.85 4.72
CA VAL A 45 -4.93 23.27 4.83
C VAL A 45 -4.05 22.21 4.17
N ASP A 46 -3.03 22.69 3.47
CA ASP A 46 -1.95 21.88 2.92
C ASP A 46 -0.68 22.11 3.75
N LEU A 47 -0.43 21.20 4.68
CA LEU A 47 0.74 21.23 5.57
C LEU A 47 1.91 20.40 5.02
N CYS A 48 1.67 19.54 4.04
CA CYS A 48 2.66 18.67 3.42
C CYS A 48 2.29 18.38 1.96
N SER A 49 3.29 18.03 1.13
CA SER A 49 3.06 17.57 -0.26
C SER A 49 3.55 16.14 -0.48
N SER A 50 4.42 15.63 0.39
CA SER A 50 4.96 14.27 0.36
C SER A 50 5.20 13.78 1.78
N ASP A 51 5.36 12.47 1.94
CA ASP A 51 5.67 11.83 3.22
C ASP A 51 6.95 12.39 3.86
N GLU A 52 7.92 12.79 3.04
CA GLU A 52 9.19 13.38 3.48
C GLU A 52 9.01 14.73 4.18
N GLY A 53 7.95 15.47 3.82
CA GLY A 53 7.59 16.72 4.48
C GLY A 53 7.05 16.53 5.90
N CYS A 54 6.78 15.29 6.31
CA CYS A 54 6.26 14.98 7.64
C CYS A 54 7.36 14.47 8.58
N PRO A 55 7.35 14.83 9.88
CA PRO A 55 8.34 14.37 10.83
C PRO A 55 8.20 12.87 11.15
N GLY A 56 9.32 12.20 11.41
CA GLY A 56 9.35 10.81 11.87
C GLY A 56 8.67 9.84 10.88
N SER A 57 7.81 8.97 11.41
CA SER A 57 7.05 7.96 10.64
C SER A 57 5.71 8.47 10.10
N GLN A 58 5.38 9.75 10.30
CA GLN A 58 4.12 10.32 9.83
C GLN A 58 4.09 10.43 8.30
N ARG A 59 2.89 10.25 7.75
CA ARG A 59 2.63 10.25 6.30
C ARG A 59 1.85 11.49 5.91
N CYS A 60 2.03 11.94 4.69
CA CYS A 60 1.24 13.04 4.15
C CYS A 60 -0.07 12.51 3.59
N CYS A 61 -1.18 12.81 4.29
CA CYS A 61 -2.48 12.22 4.03
C CYS A 61 -3.51 13.30 3.68
N SER A 62 -4.34 13.03 2.67
CA SER A 62 -5.44 13.91 2.32
C SER A 62 -6.50 13.94 3.42
N ASN A 63 -6.94 15.14 3.79
CA ASN A 63 -8.01 15.40 4.75
C ASN A 63 -9.33 15.80 4.05
N GLY A 64 -9.49 15.41 2.78
CA GLY A 64 -10.67 15.70 1.96
C GLY A 64 -10.54 16.94 1.06
N CYS A 65 -9.90 18.02 1.53
CA CYS A 65 -9.65 19.23 0.72
C CYS A 65 -8.20 19.75 0.75
N GLY A 66 -7.36 19.22 1.64
CA GLY A 66 -5.93 19.52 1.72
C GLY A 66 -5.16 18.33 2.26
N HIS A 67 -3.90 18.52 2.64
CA HIS A 67 -3.00 17.47 3.12
C HIS A 67 -2.44 17.77 4.51
N THR A 68 -2.43 16.75 5.38
CA THR A 68 -1.92 16.86 6.74
C THR A 68 -1.05 15.66 7.10
N CYS A 69 -0.06 15.88 7.96
CA CYS A 69 0.76 14.80 8.48
C CYS A 69 -0.04 13.95 9.47
N GLN A 70 -0.23 12.67 9.14
CA GLN A 70 -1.00 11.73 9.95
C GLN A 70 -0.13 10.55 10.35
N THR A 71 -0.34 10.05 11.55
CA THR A 71 0.26 8.79 11.97
C THR A 71 -0.37 7.66 11.15
N PRO A 72 0.42 6.85 10.42
CA PRO A 72 -0.12 5.73 9.65
C PRO A 72 -0.90 4.79 10.56
N SER A 73 -2.05 4.32 10.06
CA SER A 73 -2.65 3.13 10.62
C SER A 73 -1.77 1.95 10.21
N VAL A 74 -1.24 1.23 11.19
CA VAL A 74 -0.83 -0.17 11.01
C VAL A 74 -2.11 -0.96 10.90
N THR A 75 -2.86 -0.76 9.82
CA THR A 75 -3.81 -1.76 9.40
C THR A 75 -2.91 -2.90 8.97
N SER A 76 -2.68 -3.87 9.86
CA SER A 76 -2.16 -5.16 9.45
C SER A 76 -3.02 -5.54 8.25
N PRO A 77 -2.47 -5.56 7.04
CA PRO A 77 -3.30 -5.75 5.87
C PRO A 77 -4.01 -7.07 6.12
N ARG A 78 -5.34 -7.06 6.04
CA ARG A 78 -6.14 -8.28 6.23
C ARG A 78 -5.81 -9.20 5.05
N ILE A 79 -4.71 -9.92 5.19
CA ILE A 79 -4.13 -10.79 4.18
C ILE A 79 -4.26 -12.18 4.75
N CYS A 80 -5.00 -13.01 4.04
CA CYS A 80 -5.02 -14.43 4.33
C CYS A 80 -3.61 -15.00 4.12
N PRO A 81 -3.09 -15.81 5.06
CA PRO A 81 -1.90 -16.60 4.79
C PRO A 81 -2.14 -17.45 3.54
N GLY A 82 -1.07 -17.71 2.77
CA GLY A 82 -1.17 -18.59 1.61
C GLY A 82 -1.76 -19.95 2.00
N PRO A 83 -2.42 -20.66 1.06
CA PRO A 83 -3.22 -21.85 1.36
C PRO A 83 -2.38 -22.85 2.16
N SER A 84 -2.71 -23.01 3.44
CA SER A 84 -1.98 -23.89 4.35
C SER A 84 -2.59 -25.28 4.30
N GLY A 85 -2.35 -25.96 3.17
CA GLY A 85 -2.48 -27.41 3.07
C GLY A 85 -3.89 -27.99 2.98
N VAL A 86 -3.92 -29.27 2.61
CA VAL A 86 -5.11 -30.10 2.36
C VAL A 86 -5.82 -30.39 3.68
N GLY A 87 -6.76 -29.53 4.06
CA GLY A 87 -7.70 -29.75 5.17
C GLY A 87 -8.97 -30.49 4.75
N ILE A 88 -9.78 -30.87 5.73
CA ILE A 88 -11.16 -31.32 5.48
C ILE A 88 -11.97 -30.09 5.04
N CYS A 89 -12.73 -30.20 3.96
CA CYS A 89 -13.51 -29.09 3.43
C CYS A 89 -14.73 -28.87 4.33
N VAL A 90 -14.61 -27.91 5.25
CA VAL A 90 -15.66 -27.47 6.16
C VAL A 90 -15.85 -25.98 6.00
N GLU A 91 -17.06 -25.55 5.67
CA GLU A 91 -17.39 -24.12 5.58
C GLU A 91 -17.71 -23.60 6.98
N GLU A 92 -16.76 -22.91 7.61
CA GLU A 92 -16.95 -22.30 8.93
C GLU A 92 -17.43 -20.85 8.82
N CYS A 93 -17.10 -20.15 7.73
CA CYS A 93 -17.50 -18.77 7.50
C CYS A 93 -17.84 -18.53 6.03
N SER A 94 -18.70 -17.57 5.74
CA SER A 94 -18.96 -17.10 4.36
C SER A 94 -18.42 -15.69 4.13
N SER A 95 -18.22 -14.94 5.21
CA SER A 95 -17.73 -13.57 5.18
C SER A 95 -16.99 -13.21 6.47
N ASP A 96 -16.20 -12.14 6.43
CA ASP A 96 -15.54 -11.57 7.61
C ASP A 96 -16.52 -11.18 8.73
N ALA A 97 -17.81 -11.02 8.42
CA ALA A 97 -18.85 -10.70 9.40
C ALA A 97 -19.25 -11.89 10.27
N ASP A 98 -19.03 -13.11 9.77
CA ASP A 98 -19.27 -14.35 10.52
C ASP A 98 -18.13 -14.61 11.53
N CYS A 99 -17.03 -13.88 11.42
CA CYS A 99 -15.85 -14.03 12.23
C CYS A 99 -15.93 -13.16 13.50
N PRO A 100 -15.40 -13.63 14.64
CA PRO A 100 -15.27 -12.80 15.84
C PRO A 100 -14.30 -11.62 15.60
N ALA A 101 -14.38 -10.62 16.47
CA ALA A 101 -13.63 -9.37 16.32
C ALA A 101 -12.12 -9.63 16.19
N GLY A 102 -11.57 -9.23 15.04
CA GLY A 102 -10.13 -9.36 14.75
C GLY A 102 -9.77 -10.54 13.85
N GLN A 103 -10.70 -11.44 13.54
CA GLN A 103 -10.52 -12.51 12.55
C GLN A 103 -11.08 -12.12 11.17
N MET A 104 -10.72 -12.90 10.15
CA MET A 104 -11.23 -12.78 8.79
C MET A 104 -11.50 -14.16 8.19
N CYS A 105 -12.34 -14.18 7.16
CA CYS A 105 -12.76 -15.41 6.51
C CYS A 105 -11.81 -15.74 5.35
N CYS A 106 -10.96 -16.74 5.55
CA CYS A 106 -9.90 -17.09 4.61
C CYS A 106 -10.16 -18.41 3.90
N SER A 107 -9.84 -18.47 2.61
CA SER A 107 -9.95 -19.71 1.84
C SER A 107 -8.70 -20.58 2.03
N ASN A 108 -8.89 -21.82 2.45
CA ASN A 108 -7.84 -22.85 2.52
C ASN A 108 -7.81 -23.73 1.26
N GLY A 109 -8.34 -23.24 0.13
CA GLY A 109 -8.29 -23.92 -1.16
C GLY A 109 -9.51 -24.78 -1.50
N CYS A 110 -10.24 -25.33 -0.52
CA CYS A 110 -11.51 -26.03 -0.76
C CYS A 110 -12.69 -25.55 0.10
N SER A 111 -12.44 -24.71 1.09
CA SER A 111 -13.45 -24.12 1.99
C SER A 111 -12.94 -22.84 2.64
N HIS A 112 -13.77 -22.20 3.45
CA HIS A 112 -13.46 -21.00 4.22
C HIS A 112 -13.44 -21.22 5.74
N THR A 113 -12.38 -20.78 6.40
CA THR A 113 -12.22 -20.85 7.87
C THR A 113 -11.83 -19.51 8.48
N TYR A 114 -12.03 -19.38 9.79
CA TYR A 114 -11.57 -18.20 10.52
C TYR A 114 -10.04 -18.18 10.63
N GLN A 115 -9.43 -17.02 10.38
CA GLN A 115 -8.00 -16.75 10.60
C GLN A 115 -7.81 -15.42 11.31
#